data_AF-A0A8T1GXF0-F1
#
_entry.id   AF-A0A8T1GXF0-F1
#
_cell.length_a   1.000
_cell.length_b   1.000
_cell.length_c   1.000
_cell.angle_alpha   90.00
_cell.angle_beta   90.00
_cell.angle_gamma   90.00
#
_symmetry.space_group_name_H-M   'P 1'
#
loop_
_entity.id
_entity.type
_entity.pdbx_description
1 polymer ?
#
loop_
_entity_poly.entity_id
_entity_poly.type
_entity_poly.pdbx_seq_one_letter_code
_entity_poly.pdbx_strand_id
1 'polypeptide(L)'
;MLNLGPEGEVCEWKVGMYEPLPTWTHGSVALAGDACHPTLPHLSQGAAMAIEDGATIAEVLSRAPDTKPDTIAKCLKVYEMSRQEWTANLAQMAFMSGRTLHLGEGKAKAERDSMFQEHKTSGSVPDKWTSPDVQKMIYSNDCVEKVNAEFDKFYGSL
;
A
#
# COMPACT_ATOMS: atom_id res chain seq x y z
N MET A 1 23.28 -9.10 17.20
CA MET A 1 22.91 -10.22 16.30
C MET A 1 23.62 -10.17 14.96
N LEU A 2 23.92 -8.99 14.38
CA LEU A 2 24.65 -8.91 13.10
C LEU A 2 25.99 -9.66 13.12
N ASN A 3 26.71 -9.63 14.25
CA ASN A 3 27.99 -10.32 14.45
C ASN A 3 27.88 -11.87 14.60
N LEU A 4 26.67 -12.44 14.48
CA LEU A 4 26.44 -13.89 14.54
C LEU A 4 26.33 -14.54 13.15
N GLY A 5 26.21 -13.74 12.08
CA GLY A 5 26.19 -14.24 10.71
C GLY A 5 27.60 -14.36 10.11
N PRO A 6 27.79 -15.17 9.05
CA PRO A 6 29.05 -15.20 8.31
C PRO A 6 29.40 -13.81 7.75
N GLU A 7 30.68 -13.45 7.81
CA GLU A 7 31.17 -12.18 7.31
C GLU A 7 30.92 -12.06 5.80
N GLY A 8 30.30 -10.96 5.36
CA GLY A 8 29.94 -10.73 3.96
C GLY A 8 28.62 -11.35 3.49
N GLU A 9 27.93 -12.15 4.32
CA GLU A 9 26.63 -12.75 3.95
C GLU A 9 25.42 -11.98 4.50
N VAL A 10 25.63 -11.07 5.46
CA VAL A 10 24.57 -10.25 6.03
C VAL A 10 24.44 -8.93 5.29
N CYS A 11 23.35 -8.76 4.56
CA CYS A 11 23.04 -7.50 3.90
C CYS A 11 22.37 -6.51 4.87
N GLU A 12 22.90 -5.30 4.96
CA GLU A 12 22.26 -4.19 5.66
C GLU A 12 21.45 -3.34 4.67
N TRP A 13 20.13 -3.30 4.86
CA TRP A 13 19.22 -2.55 3.99
C TRP A 13 18.67 -1.34 4.73
N LYS A 14 18.93 -0.15 4.19
CA LYS A 14 18.28 1.08 4.67
C LYS A 14 16.86 1.11 4.14
N VAL A 15 15.90 1.07 5.06
CA VAL A 15 14.48 1.23 4.74
C VAL A 15 14.11 2.71 4.83
N GLY A 16 13.39 3.21 3.81
CA GLY A 16 13.01 4.61 3.70
C GLY A 16 11.55 4.75 3.29
N MET A 17 10.96 5.88 3.63
CA MET A 17 9.63 6.28 3.16
C MET A 17 9.81 7.44 2.17
N TYR A 18 8.97 7.44 1.13
CA TYR A 18 8.93 8.48 0.13
C TYR A 18 7.55 9.14 0.14
N GLU A 19 7.49 10.42 -0.23
CA GLU A 19 6.22 11.10 -0.47
C GLU A 19 5.53 10.48 -1.70
N PRO A 20 4.18 10.42 -1.73
CA PRO A 20 3.44 9.93 -2.89
C PRO A 20 3.83 10.70 -4.16
N LEU A 21 4.00 9.98 -5.27
CA LEU A 21 4.26 10.61 -6.56
C LEU A 21 3.04 11.45 -7.01
N PRO A 22 3.26 12.63 -7.62
CA PRO A 22 2.18 13.51 -8.07
C PRO A 22 1.39 12.95 -9.26
N THR A 23 1.98 12.03 -10.04
CA THR A 23 1.33 11.32 -11.13
C THR A 23 1.96 9.95 -11.29
N TRP A 24 1.17 8.97 -11.71
CA TRP A 24 1.63 7.60 -11.94
C TRP A 24 1.67 7.26 -13.43
N THR A 25 1.04 8.11 -14.24
CA THR A 25 0.82 7.86 -15.67
C THR A 25 1.34 9.01 -16.53
N HIS A 26 1.74 8.67 -17.75
CA HIS A 26 2.08 9.62 -18.80
C HIS A 26 1.82 9.00 -20.19
N GLY A 27 0.80 9.50 -20.89
CA GLY A 27 0.35 8.88 -22.14
C GLY A 27 -0.05 7.42 -21.90
N SER A 28 0.46 6.51 -22.73
CA SER A 28 0.20 5.06 -22.61
C SER A 28 1.17 4.33 -21.67
N VAL A 29 1.82 5.03 -20.74
CA VAL A 29 2.75 4.47 -19.76
C VAL A 29 2.20 4.65 -18.35
N ALA A 30 2.28 3.61 -17.53
CA ALA A 30 1.91 3.63 -16.11
C ALA A 30 3.03 3.03 -15.25
N LEU A 31 3.23 3.61 -14.06
CA LEU A 31 4.01 3.03 -12.96
C LEU A 31 3.09 2.16 -12.10
N ALA A 32 3.64 1.10 -11.51
CA ALA A 32 2.92 0.22 -10.58
C ALA A 32 3.90 -0.39 -9.55
N GLY A 33 3.37 -0.87 -8.42
CA GLY A 33 4.19 -1.45 -7.35
C GLY A 33 5.20 -0.46 -6.75
N ASP A 34 6.39 -0.94 -6.39
CA ASP A 34 7.44 -0.14 -5.75
C ASP A 34 7.97 1.02 -6.62
N ALA A 35 7.78 0.98 -7.95
CA ALA A 35 8.08 2.12 -8.81
C ALA A 35 7.16 3.33 -8.54
N CYS A 36 6.05 3.08 -7.84
CA CYS A 36 4.93 3.98 -7.68
C CYS A 36 4.63 4.32 -6.22
N HIS A 37 4.57 3.29 -5.37
CA HIS A 37 4.21 3.39 -3.95
C HIS A 37 5.11 2.50 -3.08
N PRO A 38 6.44 2.73 -3.07
CA PRO A 38 7.35 1.98 -2.21
C PRO A 38 6.94 2.15 -0.73
N THR A 39 6.90 1.04 0.00
CA THR A 39 6.41 1.01 1.38
C THR A 39 7.36 0.30 2.33
N LEU A 40 7.22 0.59 3.62
CA LEU A 40 7.96 -0.10 4.67
C LEU A 40 7.38 -1.50 4.92
N PRO A 41 8.19 -2.49 5.34
CA PRO A 41 7.75 -3.88 5.46
C PRO A 41 6.84 -4.16 6.67
N HIS A 42 6.47 -3.14 7.47
CA HIS A 42 5.74 -3.32 8.73
C HIS A 42 4.25 -3.66 8.58
N LEU A 43 3.75 -3.79 7.34
CA LEU A 43 2.42 -4.31 7.04
C LEU A 43 2.44 -5.44 5.99
N SER A 44 3.61 -5.85 5.48
CA SER A 44 3.73 -6.88 4.43
C SER A 44 2.76 -6.74 3.24
N GLN A 45 2.34 -5.51 2.90
CA GLN A 45 1.35 -5.24 1.85
C GLN A 45 1.95 -4.78 0.51
N GLY A 46 3.26 -4.52 0.41
CA GLY A 46 3.87 -3.99 -0.82
C GLY A 46 3.56 -4.84 -2.06
N ALA A 47 3.80 -6.15 -1.97
CA ALA A 47 3.50 -7.08 -3.06
C ALA A 47 1.99 -7.21 -3.35
N ALA A 48 1.16 -7.21 -2.31
CA ALA A 48 -0.30 -7.27 -2.47
C ALA A 48 -0.84 -6.03 -3.20
N MET A 49 -0.36 -4.83 -2.84
CA MET A 49 -0.71 -3.60 -3.55
C MET A 49 -0.29 -3.63 -5.02
N ALA A 50 0.89 -4.18 -5.35
CA ALA A 50 1.34 -4.33 -6.72
C ALA A 50 0.47 -5.32 -7.52
N ILE A 51 -0.02 -6.39 -6.89
CA ILE A 51 -0.97 -7.33 -7.52
C ILE A 51 -2.31 -6.63 -7.79
N GLU A 52 -2.82 -5.87 -6.83
CA GLU A 52 -4.04 -5.07 -6.98
C GLU A 52 -3.90 -4.05 -8.12
N ASP A 53 -2.73 -3.43 -8.30
CA ASP A 53 -2.48 -2.55 -9.44
C ASP A 53 -2.60 -3.28 -10.77
N GLY A 54 -1.99 -4.47 -10.89
CA GLY A 54 -2.08 -5.27 -12.10
C GLY A 54 -3.52 -5.65 -12.46
N ALA A 55 -4.31 -6.05 -11.45
CA ALA A 55 -5.73 -6.35 -11.62
C ALA A 55 -6.53 -5.12 -12.05
N THR A 56 -6.28 -3.97 -11.41
CA THR A 56 -6.96 -2.71 -11.73
C THR A 56 -6.62 -2.22 -13.14
N ILE A 57 -5.34 -2.27 -13.54
CA ILE A 57 -4.89 -1.92 -14.90
C ILE A 57 -5.57 -2.81 -15.94
N ALA A 58 -5.63 -4.12 -15.70
CA ALA A 58 -6.32 -5.04 -16.60
C ALA A 58 -7.80 -4.67 -16.75
N GLU A 59 -8.48 -4.37 -15.64
CA GLU A 59 -9.90 -4.01 -15.65
C GLU A 59 -10.16 -2.72 -16.42
N VAL A 60 -9.43 -1.64 -16.13
CA VAL A 60 -9.66 -0.34 -16.79
C VAL A 60 -9.34 -0.38 -18.28
N LEU A 61 -8.35 -1.18 -18.71
CA LEU A 61 -8.02 -1.36 -20.11
C LEU A 61 -9.02 -2.26 -20.83
N SER A 62 -9.63 -3.24 -20.15
CA SER A 62 -10.68 -4.08 -20.75
C SER A 62 -11.92 -3.29 -21.18
N ARG A 63 -12.15 -2.14 -20.55
CA ARG A 63 -13.25 -1.21 -20.83
C ARG A 63 -12.92 -0.18 -21.91
N ALA A 64 -11.70 -0.18 -22.45
CA ALA A 64 -11.30 0.78 -23.48
C ALA A 64 -12.13 0.57 -24.76
N PRO A 65 -12.81 1.60 -25.29
CA PRO A 65 -13.60 1.49 -26.52
C PRO A 65 -12.76 1.23 -27.78
N ASP A 66 -11.47 1.57 -27.74
CA ASP A 66 -10.50 1.28 -28.79
C ASP A 66 -9.08 1.23 -28.21
N THR A 67 -8.10 0.92 -29.06
CA THR A 67 -6.68 0.83 -28.67
C THR A 67 -5.88 2.10 -29.00
N LYS A 68 -6.55 3.24 -29.20
CA LYS A 68 -5.83 4.49 -29.51
C LYS A 68 -5.07 4.98 -28.27
N PRO A 69 -3.89 5.61 -28.46
CA PRO A 69 -3.07 6.09 -27.34
C PRO A 69 -3.82 6.96 -26.32
N ASP A 70 -4.71 7.86 -26.78
CA ASP A 70 -5.50 8.74 -25.91
C ASP A 70 -6.50 7.96 -25.05
N THR A 71 -7.15 6.94 -25.63
CA THR A 71 -8.08 6.06 -24.90
C THR A 71 -7.34 5.28 -23.82
N ILE A 72 -6.18 4.70 -24.17
CA ILE A 72 -5.33 3.99 -23.23
C ILE A 72 -4.85 4.92 -22.11
N ALA A 73 -4.41 6.14 -22.46
CA ALA A 73 -3.98 7.13 -21.48
C ALA A 73 -5.09 7.49 -20.48
N LYS A 74 -6.33 7.67 -20.96
CA LYS A 74 -7.49 7.91 -20.08
C LYS A 74 -7.77 6.72 -19.16
N CYS A 75 -7.78 5.49 -19.68
CA CYS A 75 -7.97 4.29 -18.86
C CYS A 75 -6.88 4.15 -17.79
N LEU A 76 -5.60 4.38 -18.13
CA LEU A 76 -4.52 4.36 -17.16
C LEU A 76 -4.68 5.46 -16.10
N LYS A 77 -5.19 6.64 -16.45
CA LYS A 77 -5.47 7.69 -15.48
C LYS A 77 -6.60 7.31 -14.51
N VAL A 78 -7.60 6.54 -14.96
CA VAL A 78 -8.61 5.94 -14.07
C VAL A 78 -7.96 4.98 -13.06
N TYR A 79 -7.02 4.13 -13.51
CA TYR A 79 -6.24 3.26 -12.61
C TYR A 79 -5.52 4.08 -11.53
N GLU A 80 -4.83 5.15 -11.91
CA GLU A 80 -4.12 6.01 -10.97
C GLU A 80 -5.08 6.60 -9.92
N MET A 81 -6.20 7.18 -10.37
CA MET A 81 -7.19 7.79 -9.49
C MET A 81 -7.82 6.80 -8.52
N SER A 82 -8.06 5.55 -8.94
CA SER A 82 -8.68 4.54 -8.07
C SER A 82 -7.71 3.91 -7.05
N ARG A 83 -6.40 4.11 -7.21
CA ARG A 83 -5.36 3.43 -6.42
C ARG A 83 -4.54 4.35 -5.53
N GLN A 84 -4.41 5.62 -5.88
CA GLN A 84 -3.57 6.58 -5.15
C GLN A 84 -3.90 6.68 -3.66
N GLU A 85 -5.17 6.90 -3.32
CA GLU A 85 -5.57 7.05 -1.91
C GLU A 85 -5.32 5.77 -1.10
N TRP A 86 -5.71 4.62 -1.66
CA TRP A 86 -5.55 3.33 -0.99
C TRP A 86 -4.09 3.00 -0.68
N THR A 87 -3.22 3.12 -1.68
CA THR A 87 -1.79 2.80 -1.54
C THR A 87 -1.08 3.79 -0.62
N ALA A 88 -1.39 5.09 -0.71
CA ALA A 88 -0.85 6.11 0.20
C ALA A 88 -1.24 5.84 1.66
N ASN A 89 -2.49 5.47 1.91
CA ASN A 89 -2.97 5.13 3.25
C ASN A 89 -2.25 3.90 3.82
N LEU A 90 -2.04 2.84 3.02
CA LEU A 90 -1.30 1.66 3.46
C LEU A 90 0.19 1.96 3.70
N ALA A 91 0.83 2.75 2.85
CA ALA A 91 2.21 3.16 3.04
C ALA A 91 2.40 3.98 4.32
N GLN A 92 1.50 4.94 4.57
CA GLN A 92 1.49 5.72 5.80
C GLN A 92 1.24 4.85 7.03
N MET A 93 0.32 3.89 6.94
CA MET A 93 0.04 2.96 8.04
C MET A 93 1.24 2.07 8.35
N ALA A 94 1.97 1.58 7.33
CA ALA A 94 3.22 0.84 7.51
C ALA A 94 4.32 1.67 8.19
N PHE A 95 4.40 2.96 7.86
CA PHE A 95 5.29 3.88 8.54
C PHE A 95 4.93 4.06 10.01
N MET A 96 3.66 4.31 10.31
CA MET A 96 3.20 4.48 11.69
C MET A 96 3.35 3.19 12.51
N SER A 97 3.09 2.03 11.91
CA SER A 97 3.35 0.72 12.53
C SER A 97 4.82 0.57 12.91
N GLY A 98 5.73 0.86 11.98
CA GLY A 98 7.18 0.84 12.24
C GLY A 98 7.60 1.74 13.42
N ARG A 99 7.08 2.96 13.50
CA ARG A 99 7.34 3.88 14.62
C ARG A 99 6.80 3.37 15.95
N THR A 100 5.63 2.73 15.93
CA THR A 100 4.94 2.21 17.12
C THR A 100 5.63 0.95 17.64
N LEU A 101 6.15 0.12 16.74
CA LEU A 101 6.82 -1.13 17.08
C LEU A 101 8.22 -0.91 17.65
N HIS A 102 8.95 0.09 17.15
CA HIS A 102 10.35 0.35 17.49
C HIS A 102 10.54 1.58 18.40
N LEU A 103 9.68 1.73 19.42
CA LEU A 103 9.87 2.75 20.45
C LEU A 103 11.13 2.46 21.27
N GLY A 104 11.91 3.50 21.56
CA GLY A 104 13.02 3.44 22.51
C GLY A 104 12.53 3.21 23.95
N GLU A 105 13.47 3.03 24.87
CA GLU A 105 13.13 2.87 26.30
C GLU A 105 12.36 4.08 26.83
N GLY A 106 11.39 3.83 27.72
CA GLY A 106 10.63 4.89 28.40
C GLY A 106 9.12 4.63 28.50
N LYS A 107 8.39 5.66 28.92
CA LYS A 107 6.94 5.57 29.20
C LYS A 107 6.12 5.15 27.98
N ALA A 108 6.45 5.68 26.80
CA ALA A 108 5.73 5.34 25.56
C ALA A 108 5.80 3.85 25.22
N LYS A 109 6.97 3.21 25.44
CA LYS A 109 7.12 1.76 25.27
C LYS A 109 6.29 0.99 26.30
N ALA A 110 6.31 1.41 27.57
CA ALA A 110 5.53 0.77 28.63
C ALA A 110 4.02 0.86 28.36
N GLU A 111 3.53 2.00 27.89
CA GLU A 111 2.12 2.19 27.50
C GLU A 111 1.73 1.26 26.34
N ARG A 112 2.55 1.25 25.28
CA ARG A 112 2.37 0.36 24.12
C ARG A 112 2.35 -1.11 24.54
N ASP A 113 3.27 -1.53 25.40
CA ASP A 113 3.34 -2.90 25.90
C ASP A 113 2.12 -3.26 26.78
N SER A 114 1.58 -2.32 27.57
CA SER A 114 0.31 -2.51 28.29
C SER A 114 -0.86 -2.73 27.33
N MET A 115 -0.95 -1.91 26.27
CA MET A 115 -1.98 -2.07 25.24
C MET A 115 -1.93 -3.45 24.58
N PHE A 116 -0.73 -3.99 24.31
CA PHE A 116 -0.58 -5.37 23.81
C PHE A 116 -1.08 -6.42 24.79
N GLN A 117 -0.90 -6.23 26.10
CA GLN A 117 -1.39 -7.17 27.12
C GLN A 117 -2.91 -7.13 27.23
N GLU A 118 -3.51 -5.95 27.13
CA GLU A 118 -4.96 -5.71 27.25
C GLU A 118 -5.74 -6.23 26.02
N HIS A 119 -5.18 -6.09 24.81
CA HIS A 119 -5.89 -6.31 23.55
C HIS A 119 -5.45 -7.59 22.82
N LYS A 120 -5.02 -8.62 23.54
CA LYS A 120 -4.44 -9.86 22.96
C LYS A 120 -5.32 -10.56 21.92
N THR A 121 -6.64 -10.42 22.00
CA THR A 121 -7.59 -11.18 21.17
C THR A 121 -8.74 -10.34 20.61
N SER A 122 -8.88 -9.07 21.00
CA SER A 122 -9.95 -8.19 20.52
C SER A 122 -9.58 -6.71 20.62
N GLY A 123 -10.13 -5.90 19.72
CA GLY A 123 -9.88 -4.44 19.65
C GLY A 123 -8.70 -4.06 18.75
N SER A 124 -8.38 -2.75 18.71
CA SER A 124 -7.26 -2.25 17.92
C SER A 124 -5.96 -2.45 18.70
N VAL A 125 -5.07 -3.31 18.21
CA VAL A 125 -3.74 -3.50 18.82
C VAL A 125 -2.75 -2.47 18.26
N PRO A 126 -1.66 -2.16 18.99
CA PRO A 126 -0.63 -1.24 18.50
C PRO A 126 0.01 -1.69 17.18
N ASP A 127 0.17 -3.00 16.99
CA ASP A 127 0.64 -3.58 15.73
C ASP A 127 -0.48 -3.62 14.69
N LYS A 128 -0.38 -2.76 13.69
CA LYS A 128 -1.40 -2.67 12.63
C LYS A 128 -1.46 -3.93 11.76
N TRP A 129 -0.38 -4.72 11.68
CA TRP A 129 -0.41 -5.99 10.94
C TRP A 129 -1.31 -7.04 11.60
N THR A 130 -1.35 -7.06 12.94
CA THR A 130 -2.14 -8.03 13.72
C THR A 130 -3.50 -7.49 14.17
N SER A 131 -3.80 -6.21 13.90
CA SER A 131 -5.05 -5.56 14.27
C SER A 131 -6.24 -6.12 13.48
N PRO A 132 -7.27 -6.72 14.12
CA PRO A 132 -8.38 -7.37 13.41
C PRO A 132 -9.20 -6.43 12.50
N ASP A 133 -9.38 -5.18 12.91
CA ASP A 133 -10.01 -4.11 12.14
C ASP A 133 -9.20 -3.78 10.87
N VAL A 134 -7.88 -3.67 11.00
CA VAL A 134 -6.98 -3.41 9.88
C VAL A 134 -6.92 -4.62 8.94
N GLN A 135 -6.77 -5.83 9.46
CA GLN A 135 -6.79 -7.05 8.67
C GLN A 135 -8.10 -7.20 7.90
N LYS A 136 -9.24 -6.94 8.55
CA LYS A 136 -10.54 -6.93 7.88
C LYS A 136 -10.57 -5.90 6.76
N MET A 137 -10.16 -4.66 7.03
CA MET A 137 -10.12 -3.59 6.03
C MET A 137 -9.25 -3.95 4.81
N ILE A 138 -8.05 -4.50 5.04
CA ILE A 138 -7.11 -4.88 3.98
C ILE A 138 -7.65 -6.08 3.19
N TYR A 139 -8.02 -7.16 3.87
CA TYR A 139 -8.36 -8.42 3.21
C TYR A 139 -9.79 -8.46 2.64
N SER A 140 -10.65 -7.50 3.02
CA SER A 140 -11.94 -7.31 2.36
C SER A 140 -11.87 -6.28 1.22
N ASN A 141 -10.69 -5.78 0.85
CA ASN A 141 -10.55 -4.84 -0.25
C ASN A 141 -10.73 -5.54 -1.60
N ASP A 142 -11.84 -5.26 -2.28
CA ASP A 142 -12.01 -5.64 -3.68
C ASP A 142 -11.66 -4.46 -4.59
N CYS A 143 -10.43 -4.46 -5.13
CA CYS A 143 -9.97 -3.39 -6.03
C CYS A 143 -10.70 -3.38 -7.38
N VAL A 144 -11.16 -4.54 -7.86
CA VAL A 144 -11.84 -4.68 -9.16
C VAL A 144 -13.28 -4.19 -9.06
N GLU A 145 -14.01 -4.58 -8.02
CA GLU A 145 -15.35 -4.07 -7.75
C GLU A 145 -15.34 -2.55 -7.58
N LYS A 146 -14.39 -2.02 -6.80
CA LYS A 146 -14.25 -0.57 -6.57
C LYS A 146 -13.99 0.20 -7.85
N VAL A 147 -13.00 -0.20 -8.65
CA VAL A 147 -12.71 0.53 -9.90
C VAL A 147 -13.89 0.43 -10.86
N ASN A 148 -14.60 -0.70 -10.90
CA ASN A 148 -15.79 -0.84 -11.74
C ASN A 148 -16.94 0.09 -11.33
N ALA A 149 -17.17 0.23 -10.03
CA ALA A 149 -18.19 1.13 -9.49
C ALA A 149 -17.89 2.61 -9.78
N GLU A 150 -16.61 2.98 -9.85
CA GLU A 150 -16.19 4.38 -10.05
C GLU A 150 -15.69 4.71 -11.46
N PHE A 151 -15.57 3.72 -12.36
CA PHE A 151 -14.95 3.91 -13.66
C PHE A 151 -15.59 5.03 -14.46
N ASP A 152 -16.92 5.04 -14.63
CA ASP A 152 -17.58 6.02 -15.49
C ASP A 152 -17.48 7.44 -14.92
N LYS A 153 -17.46 7.55 -13.59
CA LYS A 153 -17.22 8.82 -12.88
C LYS A 153 -15.81 9.34 -13.15
N PHE A 154 -14.79 8.50 -13.02
CA PHE A 154 -13.40 8.90 -13.26
C PHE A 154 -13.15 9.15 -14.75
N TYR A 155 -13.54 8.22 -15.61
CA TYR A 155 -13.34 8.30 -17.06
C TYR A 155 -14.05 9.51 -17.68
N GLY A 156 -15.27 9.83 -17.23
CA GLY A 156 -16.02 11.00 -17.69
C GLY A 156 -15.49 12.34 -17.20
N SER A 157 -14.61 12.34 -16.18
CA SER A 157 -13.96 13.56 -15.68
C SER A 157 -12.68 13.96 -16.43
N LEU A 158 -12.21 13.09 -17.35
CA LEU A 158 -10.99 13.22 -18.15
C LEU A 158 -11.31 13.55 -19.62
#